data_AF-A0A847UHA9-F1
#
_entry.id   AF-A0A847UHA9-F1
#
_cell.length_a   1.000
_cell.length_b   1.000
_cell.length_c   1.000
_cell.angle_alpha   90.00
_cell.angle_beta   90.00
_cell.angle_gamma   90.00
#
_symmetry.space_group_name_H-M   'P 1'
#
loop_
_entity.id
_entity.type
_entity.pdbx_description
1 polymer ?
#
loop_
_entity_poly.entity_id
_entity_poly.type
_entity_poly.pdbx_seq_one_letter_code
_entity_poly.pdbx_strand_id
1 'polypeptide(L)'
;MAATFLERLNPGEAQAVAVAETVDGTVIADDGDARTTATQRDIRLPGSIGLLVRFVENTLISAASADTYLKRWIDEAGFHSPARESVSRTETFSFQSLQNDDASQ
;
A
#
# COMPACT_ATOMS: atom_id res chain seq x y z
N MET A 1 32.89 3.49 -0.71
CA MET A 1 32.57 4.93 -0.80
C MET A 1 31.09 5.09 -0.51
N ALA A 2 30.75 5.80 0.56
CA ALA A 2 29.39 5.94 1.10
C ALA A 2 28.73 7.24 0.59
N ALA A 3 28.54 7.30 -0.72
CA ALA A 3 27.61 8.20 -1.38
C ALA A 3 26.59 7.26 -2.05
N THR A 4 25.27 7.36 -1.92
CA THR A 4 24.42 8.49 -1.52
C THR A 4 22.98 7.99 -1.40
N PHE A 5 22.53 7.73 -0.18
CA PHE A 5 21.09 7.53 0.07
C PHE A 5 20.30 8.84 -0.15
N LEU A 6 20.99 9.98 0.01
CA LEU A 6 20.42 11.32 -0.15
C LEU A 6 20.35 11.82 -1.61
N GLU A 7 20.95 11.14 -2.60
CA GLU A 7 20.89 11.58 -4.02
C GLU A 7 19.83 10.86 -4.86
N ARG A 8 19.15 9.85 -4.29
CA ARG A 8 18.16 9.06 -5.02
C ARG A 8 16.74 9.62 -4.94
N LEU A 9 16.40 10.22 -3.80
CA LEU A 9 15.10 10.84 -3.57
C LEU A 9 15.07 12.24 -4.16
N ASN A 10 13.98 12.57 -4.85
CA ASN A 10 13.71 13.97 -5.10
C ASN A 10 13.40 14.71 -3.77
N PRO A 11 13.54 16.03 -3.70
CA PRO A 11 13.34 16.78 -2.46
C PRO A 11 11.95 16.58 -1.83
N GLY A 12 10.90 16.38 -2.64
CA GLY A 12 9.54 16.17 -2.17
C GLY A 12 9.37 14.82 -1.47
N GLU A 13 9.90 13.75 -2.07
CA GLU A 13 9.89 12.41 -1.47
C GLU A 13 10.75 12.34 -0.22
N ALA A 14 11.94 12.96 -0.26
CA ALA A 14 12.82 13.03 0.91
C ALA A 14 12.12 13.71 2.09
N GLN A 15 11.39 14.80 1.84
CA GLN A 15 10.61 15.49 2.85
C GLN A 15 9.43 14.64 3.35
N ALA A 16 8.71 13.96 2.47
CA ALA A 16 7.60 13.08 2.86
C ALA A 16 8.07 11.94 3.77
N VAL A 17 9.19 11.29 3.43
CA VAL A 17 9.82 10.26 4.25
C VAL A 17 10.25 10.83 5.60
N ALA A 18 10.93 11.98 5.62
CA ALA A 18 11.41 12.60 6.86
C ALA A 18 10.26 13.00 7.81
N VAL A 19 9.15 13.52 7.26
CA VAL A 19 7.96 13.83 8.06
C VAL A 19 7.35 12.55 8.63
N ALA A 20 7.18 11.51 7.80
CA ALA A 20 6.64 10.23 8.25
C ALA A 20 7.53 9.60 9.34
N GLU A 21 8.85 9.67 9.22
CA GLU A 21 9.77 9.20 10.26
C GLU A 21 9.60 9.97 11.58
N THR A 22 9.53 11.30 11.50
CA THR A 22 9.46 12.18 12.67
C THR A 22 8.18 12.01 13.47
N VAL A 23 7.05 11.74 12.80
CA VAL A 23 5.74 11.66 13.45
C VAL A 23 5.30 10.23 13.76
N ASP A 24 6.18 9.23 13.58
CA ASP A 24 5.81 7.82 13.49
C ASP A 24 4.56 7.66 12.59
N GLY A 25 4.68 8.14 11.37
CA GLY A 25 3.59 8.31 10.43
C GLY A 25 3.42 7.14 9.48
N THR A 26 2.86 7.42 8.32
CA THR A 26 2.81 6.50 7.18
C THR A 26 3.15 7.30 5.95
N VAL A 27 4.05 6.78 5.10
CA VAL A 27 4.36 7.39 3.81
C VAL A 27 3.67 6.59 2.71
N ILE A 28 3.12 7.29 1.71
CA ILE A 28 2.55 6.68 0.51
C ILE A 28 3.44 7.09 -0.65
N ALA A 29 4.06 6.13 -1.33
CA ALA A 29 4.97 6.38 -2.44
C ALA A 29 4.80 5.32 -3.54
N ASP A 30 4.82 5.76 -4.79
CA ASP A 30 4.90 4.90 -5.98
C ASP A 30 6.35 4.72 -6.45
N ASP A 31 7.21 5.72 -6.19
CA ASP A 31 8.61 5.70 -6.56
C ASP A 31 9.41 4.60 -5.82
N GLY A 32 10.20 3.84 -6.57
CA GLY A 32 10.94 2.69 -6.06
C GLY A 32 12.01 3.06 -5.05
N ASP A 33 12.64 4.22 -5.19
CA ASP A 33 13.71 4.69 -4.31
C ASP A 33 13.13 5.21 -3.00
N ALA A 34 12.00 5.91 -3.07
CA ALA A 34 11.22 6.30 -1.90
C ALA A 34 10.70 5.10 -1.11
N ARG A 35 10.19 4.07 -1.79
CA ARG A 35 9.73 2.83 -1.15
C ARG A 35 10.88 2.06 -0.49
N THR A 36 12.00 1.91 -1.20
CA THR A 36 13.20 1.25 -0.66
C THR A 36 13.70 1.98 0.58
N THR A 37 13.71 3.30 0.53
CA THR A 37 14.12 4.17 1.63
C THR A 37 13.24 4.00 2.86
N ALA A 38 11.91 4.05 2.69
CA ALA A 38 10.96 3.87 3.77
C ALA A 38 11.12 2.50 4.44
N THR A 39 11.24 1.43 3.64
CA THR A 39 11.49 0.06 4.16
C THR A 39 12.79 -0.03 4.94
N GLN A 40 13.89 0.56 4.45
CA GLN A 40 15.19 0.53 5.14
C GLN A 40 15.17 1.29 6.49
N ARG A 41 14.27 2.26 6.62
CA ARG A 41 14.09 3.06 7.84
C ARG A 41 12.95 2.59 8.73
N ASP A 42 12.35 1.43 8.42
CA ASP A 42 11.20 0.87 9.15
C ASP A 42 9.98 1.82 9.23
N ILE A 43 9.82 2.66 8.21
CA ILE A 43 8.69 3.59 8.10
C ILE A 43 7.51 2.84 7.48
N ARG A 44 6.32 2.96 8.10
CA ARG A 44 5.09 2.35 7.57
C ARG A 44 4.83 2.79 6.14
N LEU A 45 4.77 1.81 5.23
CA LEU A 45 4.56 1.99 3.80
C LEU A 45 3.50 0.97 3.31
N PRO A 46 2.24 1.37 3.10
CA PRO A 46 1.21 0.47 2.62
C PRO A 46 1.49 0.09 1.16
N GLY A 47 1.27 -1.18 0.83
CA GLY A 47 1.11 -1.60 -0.57
C GLY A 47 -0.21 -1.09 -1.16
N SER A 48 -0.41 -1.28 -2.46
CA SER A 48 -1.59 -0.79 -3.18
C SER A 48 -2.92 -1.26 -2.57
N ILE A 49 -2.97 -2.48 -2.04
CA ILE A 49 -4.14 -3.00 -1.32
C ILE A 49 -4.35 -2.26 0.00
N GLY A 50 -3.28 -2.06 0.79
CA GLY A 50 -3.34 -1.31 2.05
C GLY A 50 -3.79 0.14 1.86
N LEU A 51 -3.58 0.72 0.66
CA LEU A 51 -4.11 2.03 0.30
C LEU A 51 -5.65 2.02 0.17
N LEU A 52 -6.21 1.02 -0.52
CA LEU A 52 -7.66 0.83 -0.60
C LEU A 52 -8.25 0.60 0.79
N VAL A 53 -7.56 -0.17 1.64
CA VAL A 53 -7.99 -0.42 3.01
C VAL A 53 -8.12 0.88 3.80
N ARG A 54 -7.08 1.70 3.78
CA ARG A 54 -7.09 3.00 4.45
C ARG A 54 -8.17 3.92 3.91
N PHE A 55 -8.47 3.89 2.61
CA PHE A 55 -9.56 4.72 2.06
C PHE A 55 -10.94 4.29 2.56
N VAL A 56 -11.16 2.99 2.76
CA VAL A 56 -12.41 2.47 3.36
C VAL A 56 -12.49 2.84 4.83
N GLU A 57 -11.42 2.62 5.61
CA GLU A 57 -11.37 2.92 7.04
C GLU A 57 -11.57 4.41 7.34
N ASN A 58 -11.04 5.28 6.47
CA ASN A 58 -11.23 6.73 6.57
C ASN A 58 -12.54 7.22 5.92
N THR A 59 -13.44 6.31 5.53
CA THR A 59 -14.75 6.62 4.92
C THR A 59 -14.67 7.45 3.64
N LEU A 60 -13.53 7.44 2.96
CA LEU A 60 -13.32 8.15 1.69
C LEU A 60 -13.97 7.42 0.51
N ILE A 61 -13.98 6.09 0.59
CA ILE A 61 -14.68 5.21 -0.37
C ILE A 61 -15.44 4.12 0.40
N SER A 62 -16.48 3.56 -0.21
CA SER A 62 -17.14 2.38 0.33
C SER A 62 -16.30 1.12 0.09
N ALA A 63 -16.51 0.08 0.91
CA ALA A 63 -15.90 -1.24 0.67
C ALA A 63 -16.24 -1.80 -0.73
N ALA A 64 -17.47 -1.60 -1.20
CA ALA A 64 -17.89 -2.01 -2.54
C ALA A 64 -17.13 -1.25 -3.66
N SER A 65 -16.80 0.03 -3.43
CA SER A 65 -15.98 0.82 -4.34
C SER A 65 -14.53 0.32 -4.34
N ALA A 66 -13.96 0.00 -3.17
CA ALA A 66 -12.63 -0.61 -3.07
C ALA A 66 -12.55 -1.95 -3.82
N ASP A 67 -13.55 -2.83 -3.65
CA ASP A 67 -13.63 -4.11 -4.39
C ASP A 67 -13.71 -3.89 -5.90
N THR A 68 -14.44 -2.88 -6.35
CA THR A 68 -14.53 -2.53 -7.77
C THR A 68 -13.18 -2.08 -8.32
N TYR A 69 -12.45 -1.22 -7.59
CA TYR A 69 -11.12 -0.79 -8.01
C TYR A 69 -10.12 -1.94 -8.03
N LEU A 70 -10.14 -2.80 -7.02
CA LEU A 70 -9.24 -3.95 -6.96
C LEU A 70 -9.49 -4.93 -8.11
N LYS A 71 -10.76 -5.22 -8.43
CA LYS A 71 -11.13 -6.04 -9.59
C LYS A 71 -10.59 -5.44 -10.89
N ARG A 72 -10.75 -4.12 -11.10
CA ARG A 72 -10.18 -3.45 -12.28
C ARG A 72 -8.66 -3.55 -12.34
N TRP A 73 -7.97 -3.35 -11.21
CA TRP A 73 -6.51 -3.50 -11.17
C TRP A 73 -6.08 -4.91 -11.57
N ILE A 74 -6.78 -5.92 -11.06
CA ILE A 74 -6.52 -7.33 -11.31
C ILE A 74 -6.82 -7.73 -12.76
N ASP A 75 -8.00 -7.37 -13.26
CA ASP A 75 -8.54 -7.84 -14.54
C ASP A 75 -8.08 -7.01 -15.74
N GLU A 76 -7.94 -5.70 -15.56
CA GLU A 76 -7.65 -4.76 -16.65
C GLU A 76 -6.18 -4.30 -16.64
N ALA A 77 -5.58 -4.09 -15.47
CA ALA A 77 -4.22 -3.57 -15.35
C ALA A 77 -3.16 -4.66 -15.08
N GLY A 78 -3.55 -5.93 -15.02
CA GLY A 78 -2.63 -7.05 -14.80
C GLY A 78 -1.96 -7.04 -13.43
N PHE A 79 -2.56 -6.36 -12.43
CA PHE A 79 -2.00 -6.27 -11.08
C PHE A 79 -1.83 -7.66 -10.46
N HIS A 80 -0.60 -7.95 -10.02
CA HIS A 80 -0.30 -9.19 -9.32
C HIS A 80 -0.56 -8.98 -7.84
N SER A 81 -1.70 -9.50 -7.40
CA SER A 81 -2.13 -9.46 -6.01
C SER A 81 -1.97 -10.83 -5.37
N PRO A 82 -1.41 -10.94 -4.14
CA PRO A 82 -1.48 -12.19 -3.35
C PRO A 82 -2.92 -12.69 -3.17
N ALA A 83 -3.90 -11.77 -3.20
CA ALA A 83 -5.33 -12.08 -3.19
C ALA A 83 -5.79 -13.02 -4.31
N ARG A 84 -5.08 -13.08 -5.44
CA ARG A 84 -5.42 -14.01 -6.54
C ARG A 84 -5.13 -15.46 -6.15
N GLU A 85 -4.13 -15.71 -5.30
CA GLU A 85 -3.70 -17.05 -4.94
C GLU A 85 -4.60 -17.69 -3.87
N SER A 86 -5.21 -16.87 -3.01
CA SER A 86 -6.22 -17.31 -2.04
C SER A 86 -7.63 -17.49 -2.63
N VAL A 87 -7.85 -17.13 -3.90
CA VAL A 87 -9.15 -17.30 -4.59
C VAL A 87 -9.09 -18.45 -5.59
N SER A 88 -9.29 -19.67 -5.10
CA SER A 88 -9.74 -20.77 -5.95
C SER A 88 -11.24 -20.63 -6.22
N ARG A 89 -11.58 -20.22 -7.45
CA ARG A 89 -12.80 -20.58 -8.18
C ARG A 89 -14.13 -20.47 -7.40
N THR A 90 -14.88 -19.41 -7.70
CA THR A 90 -16.34 -19.20 -7.42
C THR A 90 -16.72 -18.40 -6.16
N GLU A 91 -15.77 -17.85 -5.41
CA GLU A 91 -16.12 -16.93 -4.32
C GLU A 91 -15.77 -15.49 -4.66
N THR A 92 -16.77 -14.61 -4.53
CA THR A 92 -16.63 -13.17 -4.71
C THR A 92 -15.61 -12.65 -3.69
N PHE A 93 -14.43 -12.24 -4.15
CA PHE A 93 -13.46 -11.53 -3.32
C PHE A 93 -14.17 -10.35 -2.64
N SER A 94 -14.22 -10.36 -1.31
CA SER A 94 -14.87 -9.34 -0.51
C SER A 94 -13.83 -8.67 0.36
N PHE A 95 -13.77 -7.36 0.29
CA PHE A 95 -12.93 -6.51 1.13
C PHE A 95 -13.11 -6.82 2.64
N GLN A 96 -14.29 -7.31 3.05
CA GLN A 96 -14.55 -7.74 4.43
C GLN A 96 -13.70 -8.94 4.87
N SER A 97 -13.26 -9.80 3.96
CA SER A 97 -12.42 -10.96 4.30
C SER A 97 -11.00 -10.54 4.70
N LEU A 98 -10.47 -9.45 4.13
CA LEU A 98 -9.12 -8.95 4.46
C LEU A 98 -9.06 -8.25 5.82
N GLN A 99 -10.14 -7.62 6.28
CA GLN A 99 -10.18 -6.99 7.60
C GLN A 99 -10.17 -8.00 8.76
N ASN A 100 -10.59 -9.26 8.51
CA ASN A 100 -10.67 -10.27 9.55
C ASN A 100 -9.34 -11.01 9.80
N ASP A 101 -8.42 -11.01 8.84
CA ASP A 101 -7.11 -11.68 8.97
C ASP A 101 -6.11 -10.85 9.80
N ASP A 102 -6.22 -9.52 9.81
CA ASP A 102 -5.33 -8.63 10.57
C ASP A 102 -5.71 -8.52 12.07
N ALA A 103 -6.93 -8.93 12.43
CA ALA A 103 -7.41 -8.94 13.82
C ALA A 103 -6.99 -10.21 14.59
N SER A 104 -6.30 -11.15 13.94
CA SER A 104 -5.88 -12.44 14.52
C SER A 104 -4.35 -12.66 14.54
N GLN A 105 -3.54 -11.62 14.30
CA GLN A 105 -2.08 -11.67 14.40
C GLN A 105 -1.53 -10.64 15.39
#